data_AF-A0A7Z9LP72-F1
#
_entry.id   AF-A0A7Z9LP72-F1
#
_cell.length_a   1.000
_cell.length_b   1.000
_cell.length_c   1.000
_cell.angle_alpha   90.00
_cell.angle_beta   90.00
_cell.angle_gamma   90.00
#
_symmetry.space_group_name_H-M   'P 1'
#
loop_
_entity.id
_entity.type
_entity.pdbx_description
1 polymer ?
#
loop_
_entity_poly.entity_id
_entity_poly.type
_entity_poly.pdbx_seq_one_letter_code
_entity_poly.pdbx_strand_id
1 'polypeptide(L)'
;MMDIALLARILYSGITLYMLAILVAWLAAWIGIETEYGKGKILKKLTDPVLEAIRKALPPMGPFDMSPIVVLFGFWFVRTLSIRILVEMGV
;
A
#
# COMPACT_ATOMS: atom_id res chain seq x y z
N MET A 1 -5.28 2.24 -27.86
CA MET A 1 -4.62 3.36 -27.15
C MET A 1 -5.43 3.81 -25.94
N MET A 2 -6.72 4.14 -26.11
CA MET A 2 -7.63 4.50 -24.99
C MET A 2 -7.72 3.42 -23.89
N ASP A 3 -7.74 2.13 -24.27
CA ASP A 3 -7.93 1.03 -23.31
C ASP A 3 -6.73 0.83 -22.38
N ILE A 4 -5.51 1.01 -22.90
CA ILE A 4 -4.27 0.86 -22.12
C ILE A 4 -4.15 2.02 -21.11
N ALA A 5 -4.46 3.25 -21.54
CA ALA A 5 -4.49 4.41 -20.66
C ALA A 5 -5.56 4.26 -19.55
N LEU A 6 -6.71 3.66 -19.86
CA LEU A 6 -7.75 3.38 -18.87
C LEU A 6 -7.27 2.34 -17.83
N LEU A 7 -6.69 1.23 -18.29
CA LEU A 7 -6.13 0.20 -17.40
C LEU A 7 -5.05 0.79 -16.47
N ALA A 8 -4.17 1.62 -17.01
CA ALA A 8 -3.17 2.34 -16.24
C ALA A 8 -3.78 3.22 -15.13
N ARG A 9 -4.83 3.99 -15.46
CA ARG A 9 -5.54 4.85 -14.49
C ARG A 9 -6.22 4.03 -13.39
N ILE A 10 -6.82 2.90 -13.74
CA ILE A 10 -7.45 1.99 -12.78
C ILE A 10 -6.39 1.42 -11.84
N LEU A 11 -5.27 0.92 -12.38
CA LEU A 11 -4.16 0.39 -11.58
C LEU A 11 -3.57 1.45 -10.66
N TYR A 12 -3.34 2.66 -11.17
CA TYR A 12 -2.84 3.78 -10.39
C TYR A 12 -3.76 4.14 -9.22
N SER A 13 -5.06 4.20 -9.49
CA SER A 13 -6.08 4.50 -8.48
C SER A 13 -6.17 3.38 -7.46
N GLY A 14 -6.14 2.12 -7.90
CA GLY A 14 -6.15 0.94 -7.03
C GLY A 14 -4.94 0.88 -6.10
N ILE A 15 -3.73 1.12 -6.60
CA ILE A 15 -2.52 1.19 -5.78
C ILE A 15 -2.63 2.33 -4.77
N THR A 16 -3.14 3.49 -5.17
CA THR A 16 -3.34 4.63 -4.27
C THR A 16 -4.31 4.29 -3.14
N LEU A 17 -5.44 3.65 -3.45
CA LEU A 17 -6.41 3.20 -2.46
C LEU A 17 -5.84 2.14 -1.51
N TYR A 18 -5.03 1.23 -2.04
CA TYR A 18 -4.36 0.21 -1.23
C TYR A 18 -3.32 0.83 -0.27
N MET A 19 -2.55 1.83 -0.73
CA MET A 19 -1.65 2.59 0.13
C MET A 19 -2.42 3.31 1.25
N LEU A 20 -3.57 3.93 0.94
CA LEU A 20 -4.42 4.54 1.95
C LEU A 20 -4.94 3.50 2.95
N ALA A 21 -5.30 2.30 2.49
CA ALA A 21 -5.73 1.21 3.37
C ALA A 21 -4.63 0.82 4.37
N ILE A 22 -3.37 0.71 3.90
CA ILE A 22 -2.21 0.44 4.78
C ILE A 22 -2.03 1.57 5.80
N LEU A 23 -2.11 2.83 5.35
CA LEU A 23 -1.96 3.99 6.22
C LEU A 23 -3.05 4.01 7.31
N VAL A 24 -4.31 3.75 6.94
CA VAL A 24 -5.43 3.67 7.89
C VAL A 24 -5.24 2.51 8.86
N ALA A 25 -4.79 1.33 8.39
CA ALA A 25 -4.57 0.17 9.25
C ALA A 25 -3.48 0.44 10.29
N TRP A 26 -2.38 1.06 9.86
CA TRP A 26 -1.28 1.44 10.73
C TRP A 26 -1.67 2.53 11.73
N LEU A 27 -2.35 3.59 11.28
CA LEU A 27 -2.83 4.65 12.17
C LEU A 27 -3.88 4.13 13.15
N ALA A 28 -4.79 3.26 12.73
CA ALA A 28 -5.80 2.65 13.59
C ALA A 28 -5.18 1.95 14.80
N ALA A 29 -4.05 1.26 14.61
CA ALA A 29 -3.31 0.65 15.71
C ALA A 29 -2.73 1.68 16.69
N TRP A 30 -2.34 2.87 16.22
CA TRP A 30 -1.78 3.93 17.06
C TRP A 30 -2.84 4.67 17.88
N ILE A 31 -4.06 4.82 17.34
CA ILE A 31 -5.16 5.50 18.02
C ILE A 31 -6.08 4.54 18.78
N GLY A 32 -5.73 3.26 18.88
CA GLY A 32 -6.48 2.26 19.64
C GLY A 32 -7.80 1.82 19.00
N ILE A 33 -7.97 1.97 17.69
CA ILE A 33 -9.14 1.42 16.98
C ILE A 33 -8.97 -0.09 16.83
N GLU A 34 -9.96 -0.84 17.30
CA GLU A 34 -9.99 -2.30 17.15
C GLU A 34 -10.11 -2.70 15.67
N THR A 35 -9.07 -3.38 15.17
CA THR A 35 -9.03 -3.90 13.79
C THR A 35 -9.32 -5.40 13.71
N GLU A 36 -9.54 -6.10 14.83
CA GLU A 36 -9.81 -7.54 14.85
C GLU A 36 -11.27 -7.89 14.48
N TYR A 37 -12.19 -6.92 14.59
CA TYR A 37 -13.62 -7.13 14.41
C TYR A 37 -14.23 -6.20 13.35
N GLY A 38 -15.43 -6.56 12.87
CA GLY A 38 -16.22 -5.74 11.96
C GLY A 38 -15.47 -5.33 10.68
N LYS A 39 -15.58 -4.04 10.31
CA LYS A 39 -14.93 -3.47 9.11
C LYS A 39 -13.40 -3.40 9.23
N GLY A 40 -12.87 -3.31 10.46
CA GLY A 40 -11.42 -3.29 10.71
C GLY A 40 -10.73 -4.59 10.31
N LYS A 41 -11.40 -5.74 10.47
CA LYS A 41 -10.88 -7.06 10.10
C LYS A 41 -10.58 -7.18 8.61
N ILE A 42 -11.39 -6.52 7.77
CA ILE A 42 -11.19 -6.51 6.32
C ILE A 42 -9.91 -5.76 5.99
N LEU A 43 -9.72 -4.59 6.60
CA LEU A 43 -8.55 -3.75 6.38
C LEU A 43 -7.25 -4.48 6.79
N LYS A 44 -7.29 -5.10 7.97
CA LYS A 44 -6.18 -5.91 8.48
C LYS A 44 -5.87 -7.09 7.56
N LYS A 45 -6.88 -7.87 7.15
CA LYS A 45 -6.71 -8.97 6.19
C LYS A 45 -6.11 -8.55 4.84
N LEU A 46 -6.44 -7.34 4.37
CA LEU A 46 -5.92 -6.83 3.11
C LEU A 46 -4.46 -6.39 3.22
N THR A 47 -4.07 -5.79 4.35
CA THR A 47 -2.79 -5.09 4.49
C THR A 47 -1.71 -5.95 5.16
N ASP A 48 -2.09 -6.84 6.07
CA ASP A 48 -1.19 -7.69 6.84
C ASP A 48 -0.27 -8.58 6.00
N PRO A 49 -0.72 -9.25 4.92
CA PRO A 49 0.17 -10.14 4.17
C PRO A 49 1.41 -9.43 3.64
N VAL A 50 1.26 -8.18 3.20
CA VAL A 50 2.37 -7.37 2.69
C VAL A 50 3.18 -6.77 3.83
N LEU A 51 2.51 -6.26 4.88
CA LEU A 51 3.19 -5.72 6.06
C LEU A 51 4.03 -6.80 6.76
N GLU A 52 3.50 -8.00 6.96
CA GLU A 52 4.19 -9.13 7.59
C GLU A 52 5.38 -9.61 6.75
N ALA A 53 5.23 -9.66 5.42
CA ALA A 53 6.35 -9.99 4.53
C ALA A 53 7.51 -8.98 4.69
N ILE A 54 7.20 -7.68 4.75
CA ILE A 54 8.22 -6.65 4.98
C ILE A 54 8.76 -6.68 6.41
N ARG A 55 7.93 -6.91 7.43
CA ARG A 55 8.39 -7.07 8.83
C ARG A 55 9.40 -8.21 8.97
N LYS A 56 9.21 -9.32 8.24
CA LYS A 56 10.15 -10.47 8.23
C LYS A 56 11.44 -10.17 7.47
N ALA A 57 11.39 -9.28 6.47
CA ALA A 57 12.56 -8.89 5.69
C ALA A 57 13.40 -7.81 6.37
N LEU A 58 12.79 -6.96 7.20
CA LEU A 58 13.48 -5.91 7.92
C LEU A 58 14.22 -6.48 9.16
N PRO A 59 15.43 -6.00 9.46
CA PRO A 59 16.07 -6.29 10.74
C PRO A 59 15.23 -5.74 11.91
N PRO A 60 15.44 -6.21 13.15
CA PRO A 60 14.74 -5.67 14.31
C PRO A 60 15.01 -4.16 14.45
N MET A 61 14.00 -3.32 14.17
CA MET A 61 14.13 -1.84 14.18
C MET A 61 13.65 -1.19 15.49
N GLY A 62 13.56 -1.96 16.58
CA GLY A 62 13.05 -1.49 17.87
C GLY A 62 11.54 -1.74 18.05
N PRO A 63 10.88 -1.04 18.98
CA PRO A 63 9.49 -1.33 19.38
C PRO A 63 8.44 -0.81 18.39
N PHE A 64 8.82 0.07 17.47
CA PHE A 64 7.91 0.68 16.51
C PHE A 64 7.95 -0.06 15.18
N ASP A 65 6.77 -0.37 14.64
CA ASP A 65 6.65 -0.99 13.33
C ASP A 65 6.89 0.03 12.20
N MET A 66 8.07 -0.06 11.60
CA MET A 66 8.50 0.76 10.45
C MET A 66 8.12 0.12 9.10
N SER A 67 7.59 -1.10 9.10
CA SER A 67 7.18 -1.79 7.87
C SER A 67 6.17 -1.00 7.01
N PRO A 68 5.19 -0.24 7.57
CA PRO A 68 4.23 0.50 6.77
C PRO A 68 4.90 1.59 5.93
N ILE A 69 5.92 2.26 6.47
CA ILE A 69 6.66 3.30 5.74
C ILE A 69 7.39 2.67 4.55
N VAL A 70 8.06 1.54 4.76
CA VAL A 70 8.78 0.82 3.71
C VAL A 70 7.82 0.34 2.62
N VAL A 71 6.68 -0.22 3.02
CA VAL A 71 5.64 -0.66 2.08
C VAL A 71 5.09 0.53 1.28
N LEU A 72 4.71 1.62 1.94
CA LEU A 72 4.18 2.82 1.30
C LEU A 72 5.18 3.41 0.31
N PHE A 73 6.46 3.47 0.68
CA PHE A 73 7.52 3.94 -0.20
C PHE A 73 7.68 3.03 -1.43
N GLY A 74 7.68 1.70 -1.23
CA GLY A 74 7.76 0.73 -2.32
C GLY A 74 6.59 0.87 -3.31
N PHE A 75 5.35 0.97 -2.81
CA PHE A 75 4.20 1.19 -3.68
C PHE A 75 4.22 2.55 -4.38
N TRP A 76 4.65 3.61 -3.69
CA TRP A 76 4.80 4.93 -4.30
C TRP A 76 5.83 4.91 -5.44
N PHE A 77 6.93 4.20 -5.25
CA PHE A 77 7.97 4.03 -6.27
C PHE A 77 7.43 3.28 -7.50
N VAL A 78 6.80 2.12 -7.29
CA VAL A 78 6.20 1.32 -8.37
C VAL A 78 5.15 2.12 -9.14
N ARG A 79 4.28 2.83 -8.41
CA ARG A 79 3.24 3.70 -8.98
C ARG A 79 3.83 4.80 -9.85
N THR A 80 4.89 5.46 -9.37
CA THR A 80 5.52 6.59 -10.07
C THR A 80 6.27 6.13 -11.31
N LEU A 81 7.01 5.00 -11.22
CA LEU A 81 7.66 4.42 -12.38
C LEU A 81 6.66 3.96 -13.44
N SER A 82 5.58 3.30 -13.01
CA SER A 82 4.53 2.84 -13.92
C SER A 82 3.96 3.99 -14.76
N ILE A 83 3.63 5.13 -14.13
CA ILE A 83 3.13 6.31 -14.88
C ILE A 83 4.19 6.86 -15.83
N ARG A 84 5.44 7.03 -15.37
CA ARG A 84 6.49 7.62 -16.20
C ARG A 84 6.70 6.80 -17.47
N ILE A 85 6.80 5.48 -17.33
CA ILE A 85 6.95 4.56 -18.46
C ILE A 85 5.77 4.69 -19.42
N LEU A 86 4.54 4.70 -18.91
CA LEU A 86 3.34 4.81 -19.75
C LEU A 86 3.27 6.14 -20.52
N VAL A 87 3.63 7.24 -19.87
CA VAL A 87 3.69 8.58 -20.51
C VAL A 87 4.79 8.62 -21.57
N GLU A 88 5.96 8.06 -21.29
CA GLU A 88 7.10 8.00 -22.23
C GLU A 88 6.79 7.11 -23.45
N MET A 89 5.96 6.08 -23.28
CA MET A 89 5.49 5.21 -24.37
C MET A 89 4.45 5.87 -25.29
N GLY A 90 4.08 7.14 -25.04
CA GLY A 90 3.12 7.87 -25.87
C GLY A 90 1.68 7.35 -25.76
N VAL A 91 1.35 6.69 -24.64
CA VAL A 91 0.01 6.18 -24.31
C VAL A 91 -0.80 7.20 -23.52
#